data_AF-A0A4D8RAL8-F1
#
_entry.id   AF-A0A4D8RAL8-F1
#
_cell.length_a   1.000
_cell.length_b   1.000
_cell.length_c   1.000
_cell.angle_alpha   90.00
_cell.angle_beta   90.00
_cell.angle_gamma   90.00
#
_symmetry.space_group_name_H-M   'P 1'
#
loop_
_entity.id
_entity.type
_entity.pdbx_description
1 polymer ?
#
loop_
_entity_poly.entity_id
_entity_poly.type
_entity_poly.pdbx_seq_one_letter_code
_entity_poly.pdbx_strand_id
1 'polypeptide(L)' 'MSLSRRCAETLIDLVEIKLSCLEVTDREDMREKELLLRCVQELKAEVRGESGATAAFAPPKRRGRRPKHLQFRDLHV' A
#
# COMPACT_ATOMS: atom_id res chain seq x y z
N MET A 1 11.22 16.28 5.51
CA MET A 1 11.00 15.45 6.72
C MET A 1 11.62 14.09 6.44
N SER A 2 12.69 13.70 7.13
CA SER A 2 13.19 12.32 7.07
C SER A 2 12.38 11.46 8.04
N LEU A 3 11.96 10.28 7.59
CA LEU A 3 11.29 9.30 8.44
C LEU A 3 12.35 8.65 9.36
N SER A 4 12.02 8.38 10.63
CA SER A 4 12.93 7.59 11.46
C SER A 4 13.01 6.16 10.94
N ARG A 5 14.18 5.50 11.06
CA ARG A 5 14.37 4.11 10.60
C ARG A 5 13.31 3.16 11.17
N ARG A 6 13.03 3.27 12.48
CA ARG A 6 12.01 2.46 13.16
C ARG A 6 10.62 2.70 12.57
N CYS A 7 10.27 3.95 12.27
CA CYS A 7 9.01 4.27 11.63
C CYS A 7 8.92 3.67 10.22
N ALA A 8 10.00 3.70 9.43
CA ALA A 8 10.03 3.11 8.10
C ALA A 8 9.89 1.58 8.14
N GLU A 9 10.58 0.92 9.06
CA GLU A 9 10.44 -0.53 9.31
C GLU A 9 9.00 -0.91 9.68
N THR A 10 8.38 -0.18 10.61
CA THR A 10 6.96 -0.40 10.97
C THR A 10 6.01 -0.17 9.78
N LEU A 11 6.27 0.82 8.92
CA LEU A 11 5.46 1.02 7.72
C LEU A 11 5.63 -0.12 6.71
N ILE A 12 6.83 -0.68 6.57
CA ILE A 12 7.06 -1.86 5.74
C ILE A 12 6.19 -3.02 6.24
N ASP A 13 6.23 -3.31 7.55
CA ASP A 13 5.43 -4.39 8.15
C ASP A 13 3.93 -4.21 7.86
N LEU A 14 3.40 -2.99 8.06
CA LEU A 14 1.99 -2.69 7.81
C LEU A 14 1.59 -2.86 6.33
N VAL A 15 2.47 -2.47 5.40
CA VAL A 15 2.21 -2.62 3.97
C VAL A 15 2.30 -4.09 3.55
N GLU A 16 3.26 -4.84 4.07
CA GLU A 16 3.40 -6.28 3.82
C GLU A 16 2.21 -7.07 4.38
N ILE A 17 1.72 -6.74 5.59
CA ILE A 17 0.48 -7.29 6.14
C ILE A 17 -0.71 -6.97 5.25
N LYS A 18 -0.80 -5.74 4.73
CA LYS A 18 -1.90 -5.39 3.84
C LYS A 18 -1.84 -6.16 2.52
N LEU A 19 -0.65 -6.31 1.94
CA LEU A 19 -0.43 -7.07 0.71
C LEU A 19 -0.80 -8.56 0.87
N SER A 20 -0.50 -9.17 2.02
CA SER A 20 -0.81 -10.58 2.27
C SER A 20 -2.32 -10.85 2.35
N CYS A 21 -3.09 -9.86 2.78
CA CYS A 21 -4.56 -9.92 2.84
C CYS A 21 -5.26 -9.40 1.58
N LEU A 22 -4.52 -8.89 0.57
CA LEU A 22 -5.13 -8.25 -0.60
C LEU A 22 -5.54 -9.30 -1.65
N GLU A 23 -6.85 -9.49 -1.79
CA GLU A 23 -7.43 -10.28 -2.88
C GLU A 23 -7.68 -9.42 -4.13
N VAL A 24 -7.04 -9.80 -5.24
CA VAL A 24 -7.22 -9.14 -6.53
C VAL A 24 -8.44 -9.71 -7.23
N THR A 25 -9.54 -8.97 -7.25
CA THR A 25 -10.77 -9.35 -7.97
C THR A 25 -11.07 -8.43 -9.15
N ASP A 26 -10.50 -7.22 -9.15
CA ASP A 26 -10.69 -6.24 -10.22
C ASP A 26 -9.42 -5.39 -10.49
N ARG A 27 -9.53 -4.49 -11.47
CA ARG A 27 -8.44 -3.58 -11.87
C ARG A 27 -8.10 -2.53 -10.82
N GLU A 28 -9.01 -2.19 -9.92
CA GLU A 28 -8.71 -1.28 -8.81
C GLU A 28 -7.81 -1.99 -7.79
N ASP A 29 -8.10 -3.25 -7.47
CA ASP A 29 -7.24 -4.04 -6.58
C ASP A 29 -5.84 -4.25 -7.17
N MET A 30 -5.74 -4.51 -8.49
CA MET A 30 -4.43 -4.60 -9.15
C MET A 30 -3.63 -3.30 -8.99
N ARG A 31 -4.27 -2.15 -9.19
CA ARG A 31 -3.62 -0.84 -9.01
C ARG A 31 -3.24 -0.58 -7.56
N GLU A 32 -4.06 -1.01 -6.60
CA GLU A 32 -3.70 -0.91 -5.18
C GLU A 32 -2.53 -1.82 -4.83
N LYS A 33 -2.50 -3.05 -5.36
CA LYS A 33 -1.37 -3.98 -5.21
C LYS A 33 -0.06 -3.36 -5.73
N GLU A 34 -0.08 -2.81 -6.94
CA GLU A 34 1.07 -2.15 -7.55
C GLU A 34 1.57 -0.96 -6.73
N LEU A 35 0.64 -0.13 -6.24
CA LEU A 35 0.96 0.99 -5.33
C LEU A 35 1.63 0.50 -4.05
N LEU A 36 1.09 -0.52 -3.39
CA LEU A 36 1.63 -1.06 -2.14
C LEU A 36 3.02 -1.68 -2.35
N LEU A 37 3.24 -2.42 -3.45
CA LEU A 37 4.55 -2.97 -3.79
C LEU A 37 5.60 -1.87 -3.98
N ARG A 38 5.23 -0.75 -4.63
CA ARG A 38 6.12 0.41 -4.76
C ARG A 38 6.42 1.03 -3.40
N CYS A 39 5.42 1.23 -2.54
CA CYS A 39 5.65 1.74 -1.19
C CYS A 39 6.67 0.89 -0.42
N VAL A 40 6.63 -0.45 -0.53
CA VAL A 40 7.64 -1.32 0.08
C VAL A 40 9.03 -1.05 -0.48
N GLN A 41 9.17 -0.87 -1.80
CA GLN A 41 10.45 -0.57 -2.43
C GLN A 41 11.02 0.77 -1.95
N GLU A 42 10.19 1.81 -1.92
CA GLU A 42 10.56 3.16 -1.46
C GLU A 42 10.97 3.15 0.01
N LEU A 43 10.19 2.49 0.88
CA LEU A 43 10.51 2.37 2.30
C LEU A 43 11.79 1.56 2.54
N LYS A 44 12.01 0.49 1.78
CA LYS A 44 13.26 -0.30 1.86
C LYS A 44 14.47 0.52 1.41
N ALA A 45 14.33 1.38 0.41
CA ALA A 45 15.37 2.32 0.00
C ALA A 45 15.67 3.33 1.12
N GLU A 46 14.65 3.93 1.72
CA GLU A 46 14.81 4.86 2.86
C GLU A 46 15.50 4.20 4.06
N VAL A 47 15.17 2.95 4.38
CA VAL A 47 15.86 2.18 5.44
C VAL A 47 17.34 1.96 5.13
N ARG A 48 17.71 1.82 3.85
CA ARG A 48 19.11 1.72 3.40
C ARG A 48 19.83 3.07 3.33
N GLY A 49 19.13 4.19 3.57
CA GLY A 49 19.67 5.54 3.42
C GLY A 49 19.74 5.99 1.95
N GLU A 50 19.06 5.29 1.05
CA GLU A 50 18.86 5.69 -0.34
C GLU A 50 17.61 6.58 -0.42
N SER A 51 17.61 7.57 -1.31
CA SER A 51 16.42 8.38 -1.56
C SER A 51 15.36 7.49 -2.22
N GLY A 52 14.31 7.14 -1.48
CA GLY A 52 13.20 6.32 -1.98
C GLY A 52 12.37 7.04 -3.04
N ALA A 53 12.55 8.35 -3.20
CA ALA A 53 11.91 9.18 -4.22
C ALA A 53 12.45 8.87 -5.64
N THR A 54 12.21 7.66 -6.12
CA THR A 54 12.57 7.26 -7.48
C THR A 54 11.32 7.19 -8.37
N ALA A 55 11.29 8.13 -9.32
CA ALA A 55 10.32 8.31 -10.40
C ALA A 55 8.95 8.91 -10.04
N ALA A 56 8.46 9.75 -10.97
CA ALA A 56 7.18 10.44 -10.96
C ALA A 56 5.99 9.47 -11.00
N PHE A 57 5.75 8.74 -9.91
CA PHE A 57 4.57 7.92 -9.76
C PHE A 57 3.43 8.77 -9.20
N ALA A 58 2.47 9.09 -10.07
CA ALA A 58 1.21 9.64 -9.61
C ALA A 58 0.38 8.50 -9.01
N PRO A 59 0.17 8.45 -7.68
CA PRO A 59 -0.66 7.41 -7.10
C PRO A 59 -2.05 7.48 -7.75
N PRO A 60 -2.62 6.34 -8.18
CA PRO A 60 -3.95 6.34 -8.77
C PRO A 60 -4.94 6.93 -7.77
N LYS A 61 -5.87 7.78 -8.24
CA LYS A 61 -6.91 8.35 -7.39
C LYS A 61 -7.64 7.20 -6.71
N ARG A 62 -7.48 7.08 -5.38
CA ARG A 62 -8.27 6.16 -4.56
C ARG A 62 -9.71 6.65 -4.67
N ARG A 63 -10.50 6.03 -5.55
CA ARG A 63 -11.96 6.17 -5.46
C ARG A 63 -12.29 5.63 -4.08
N GLY A 64 -12.95 6.41 -3.23
CA GLY A 64 -13.21 6.11 -1.80
C GLY A 64 -14.13 4.90 -1.60
N ARG A 65 -13.77 3.77 -2.21
CA ARG A 65 -14.50 2.53 -2.19
C ARG A 65 -14.38 1.98 -0.78
N ARG A 66 -15.52 1.62 -0.18
CA ARG A 66 -15.53 0.94 1.11
C ARG A 66 -14.68 -0.33 1.00
N PRO A 67 -13.83 -0.66 1.98
CA PRO A 67 -13.14 -1.93 2.03
C PRO A 67 -14.11 -3.10 1.80
N LYS A 68 -13.73 -4.12 1.03
CA LYS A 68 -14.66 -5.20 0.64
C LYS A 68 -15.23 -5.97 1.84
N HIS A 69 -14.43 -6.20 2.88
CA HIS A 69 -14.91 -6.79 4.14
C HIS A 69 -15.99 -5.95 4.85
N LEU A 70 -16.09 -4.65 4.53
CA LEU A 70 -17.19 -3.77 4.95
C LEU A 70 -18.34 -3.70 3.93
N GLN A 71 -18.12 -4.13 2.67
CA GLN A 71 -19.18 -4.26 1.67
C GLN A 71 -20.00 -5.54 1.84
N PHE A 72 -19.37 -6.65 2.24
CA PHE A 72 -20.06 -7.94 2.43
C PHE A 72 -21.06 -7.95 3.58
N ARG A 73 -20.99 -6.96 4.49
CA ARG A 73 -21.93 -6.84 5.62
C ARG A 73 -23.36 -6.51 5.18
N ASP A 74 -23.55 -6.05 3.94
CA ASP A 74 -24.86 -5.67 3.37
C ASP A 74 -25.51 -6.79 2.52
N LEU A 75 -24.90 -7.98 2.41
CA LEU A 75 -25.40 -9.09 1.57
C LEU A 75 -26.16 -10.20 2.33
N HIS A 76 -26.34 -10.05 3.64
CA HIS A 76 -27.19 -10.93 4.44
C HIS A 76 -28.41 -10.16 4.94
N VAL A 77 -29.43 -10.06 4.08
CA VAL A 77 -30.83 -9.77 4.44
C VAL A 77 -31.67 -10.95 4.02
#